data_AF-A0A7S1V3S3-F1
#
_entry.id   AF-A0A7S1V3S3-F1
#
_cell.length_a   1.000
_cell.length_b   1.000
_cell.length_c   1.000
_cell.angle_alpha   90.00
_cell.angle_beta   90.00
_cell.angle_gamma   90.00
#
_symmetry.space_group_name_H-M   'P 1'
#
loop_
_entity.id
_entity.type
_entity.pdbx_description
1 polymer ?
#
loop_
_entity_poly.entity_id
_entity_poly.type
_entity_poly.pdbx_seq_one_letter_code
_entity_poly.pdbx_strand_id
1 'polypeptide(L)'
;KDRIADVHQVANRTNQPPHLYIRTMVRLLLLSTAVALTSGYVVVPSKTVYSSSRCSVTTELHATPSSDTTSTSTRRTFLATAFGSAAAVATAATTLATTTAFPQPSNAIGPVKIDLVNPQYSAKPCPKDKPIPGEKAMKGLKGMCVTVKAELGEESPKDLEKVGVYGFVTDAKSDESVLANNPDLSTDAGQFSMIEAITPSSKKVEFEFVAAIPKEIDTDAFERGIPDLSFKSLRVISFP
;
A
#
# COMPACT_ATOMS: atom_id res chain seq x y z
N LYS A 1 66.79 -13.87 -2.28
CA LYS A 1 67.27 -15.07 -2.99
C LYS A 1 66.09 -15.77 -3.66
N ASP A 2 65.63 -15.43 -4.85
CA ASP A 2 65.79 -14.32 -5.80
C ASP A 2 64.76 -14.64 -6.90
N ARG A 3 64.37 -13.61 -7.66
CA ARG A 3 63.74 -13.63 -9.00
C ARG A 3 62.22 -13.40 -9.05
N ILE A 4 61.80 -12.18 -9.43
CA ILE A 4 61.54 -11.64 -10.81
C ILE A 4 60.06 -11.92 -11.15
N ALA A 5 59.12 -10.97 -11.04
CA ALA A 5 58.87 -9.77 -11.87
C ALA A 5 58.47 -10.09 -13.33
N ASP A 6 57.21 -9.85 -13.69
CA ASP A 6 56.74 -9.09 -14.89
C ASP A 6 55.22 -9.30 -15.05
N VAL A 7 54.40 -8.25 -14.90
CA VAL A 7 54.04 -7.23 -15.92
C VAL A 7 53.25 -7.85 -17.08
N HIS A 8 51.93 -7.65 -17.07
CA HIS A 8 51.15 -7.58 -18.30
C HIS A 8 50.21 -6.37 -18.29
N GLN A 9 50.46 -5.52 -19.29
CA GLN A 9 49.75 -4.34 -19.78
C GLN A 9 48.24 -4.57 -19.93
N VAL A 10 47.39 -3.62 -19.52
CA VAL A 10 46.91 -2.44 -20.29
C VAL A 10 46.36 -2.80 -21.68
N ALA A 11 45.03 -2.81 -21.79
CA ALA A 11 44.33 -2.57 -23.05
C ALA A 11 43.12 -1.65 -22.80
N ASN A 12 43.41 -0.36 -22.92
CA ASN A 12 42.46 0.74 -23.00
C ASN A 12 41.77 0.67 -24.38
N ARG A 13 40.45 0.50 -24.45
CA ARG A 13 39.66 0.68 -25.69
C ARG A 13 38.67 1.82 -25.50
N THR A 14 39.18 3.02 -25.66
CA THR A 14 38.43 4.14 -26.23
C THR A 14 38.30 3.91 -27.74
N ASN A 15 37.08 3.84 -28.26
CA ASN A 15 36.86 4.17 -29.66
C ASN A 15 35.49 4.82 -29.86
N GLN A 16 35.57 5.97 -30.52
CA GLN A 16 34.57 6.98 -30.83
C GLN A 16 33.46 6.51 -31.80
N PRO A 17 32.39 7.31 -31.95
CA PRO A 17 31.19 6.97 -32.72
C PRO A 17 31.36 7.32 -34.21
N PRO A 18 30.56 6.69 -35.10
CA PRO A 18 30.30 7.26 -36.41
C PRO A 18 29.02 8.08 -36.42
N HIS A 19 29.18 9.25 -37.04
CA HIS A 19 28.18 10.21 -37.48
C HIS A 19 27.03 9.62 -38.31
N LEU A 20 25.88 10.30 -38.19
CA LEU A 20 24.85 10.59 -39.19
C LEU A 20 24.44 9.47 -40.17
N TYR A 21 23.17 9.06 -40.06
CA TYR A 21 22.37 8.83 -41.26
C TYR A 21 21.03 9.56 -41.16
N ILE A 22 20.92 10.59 -42.00
CA ILE A 22 19.69 11.28 -42.36
C ILE A 22 18.81 10.29 -43.14
N ARG A 23 17.60 10.01 -42.67
CA ARG A 23 16.52 9.52 -43.53
C ARG A 23 15.19 10.17 -43.19
N THR A 24 14.96 11.25 -43.91
CA THR A 24 13.67 11.78 -44.35
C THR A 24 12.72 10.66 -44.78
N MET A 25 11.58 10.51 -44.11
CA MET A 25 10.37 9.82 -44.59
C MET A 25 9.18 10.60 -43.99
N VAL A 26 8.70 11.61 -44.72
CA VAL A 26 7.47 11.53 -45.54
C VAL A 26 6.21 11.59 -44.68
N ARG A 27 5.55 12.75 -44.75
CA ARG A 27 4.13 12.95 -44.48
C ARG A 27 3.30 11.89 -45.20
N LEU A 28 2.43 11.20 -44.47
CA LEU A 28 1.21 10.58 -45.01
C LEU A 28 0.11 10.85 -43.97
N LEU A 29 -0.62 11.97 -44.10
CA LEU A 29 -1.93 12.06 -44.73
C LEU A 29 -2.95 11.05 -44.17
N LEU A 30 -3.77 11.57 -43.24
CA LEU A 30 -5.21 11.37 -43.08
C LEU A 30 -5.80 10.06 -43.62
N LEU A 31 -6.35 9.25 -42.72
CA LEU A 31 -7.67 8.69 -42.89
C LEU A 31 -8.36 8.56 -41.51
N SER A 32 -9.23 9.53 -41.24
CA SER A 32 -10.28 9.43 -40.25
C SER A 32 -11.31 8.42 -40.72
N THR A 33 -11.34 7.24 -40.11
CA THR A 33 -12.50 6.34 -40.20
C THR A 33 -13.27 6.43 -38.90
N ALA A 34 -14.32 7.25 -38.91
CA ALA A 34 -15.38 7.20 -37.92
C ALA A 34 -16.18 5.90 -38.16
N VAL A 35 -16.03 4.91 -37.27
CA VAL A 35 -16.96 3.80 -37.17
C VAL A 35 -18.02 4.19 -36.15
N ALA A 36 -19.14 4.69 -36.66
CA ALA A 36 -20.41 4.67 -35.96
C ALA A 36 -21.06 3.29 -36.15
N LEU A 37 -22.07 2.99 -35.31
CA LEU A 37 -22.93 1.79 -35.26
C LEU A 37 -22.42 0.74 -34.25
N THR A 38 -23.19 0.19 -33.33
CA THR A 38 -24.60 0.36 -32.95
C THR A 38 -24.75 -0.25 -31.57
N SER A 39 -25.49 0.44 -30.70
CA SER A 39 -25.98 -0.06 -29.43
C SER A 39 -26.83 -1.32 -29.63
N GLY A 40 -26.30 -2.47 -29.22
CA GLY A 40 -27.06 -3.71 -29.06
C GLY A 40 -26.97 -4.17 -27.61
N TYR A 41 -27.89 -3.69 -26.76
CA TYR A 41 -28.09 -4.28 -25.44
C TYR A 41 -28.78 -5.63 -25.63
N VAL A 42 -28.02 -6.72 -25.53
CA VAL A 42 -28.57 -8.05 -25.29
C VAL A 42 -28.79 -8.17 -23.78
N VAL A 43 -30.03 -8.03 -23.36
CA VAL A 43 -30.48 -8.40 -22.01
C VAL A 43 -30.45 -9.93 -21.93
N VAL A 44 -29.39 -10.47 -21.34
CA VAL A 44 -29.33 -11.89 -20.97
C VAL A 44 -30.13 -12.09 -19.69
N PRO A 45 -31.17 -12.95 -19.66
CA PRO A 45 -31.85 -13.28 -18.42
C PRO A 45 -30.90 -14.08 -17.52
N SER A 46 -30.51 -13.47 -16.40
CA SER A 46 -29.74 -14.13 -15.35
C SER A 46 -30.62 -15.20 -14.70
N LYS A 47 -30.45 -16.46 -15.11
CA LYS A 47 -30.99 -17.60 -14.37
C LYS A 47 -30.17 -17.75 -13.09
N THR A 48 -30.76 -17.33 -11.97
CA THR A 48 -30.27 -17.64 -10.63
C THR A 48 -30.40 -19.14 -10.39
N VAL A 49 -29.39 -19.90 -10.77
CA VAL A 49 -29.23 -21.28 -10.31
C VAL A 49 -28.61 -21.21 -8.92
N TYR A 50 -29.45 -21.39 -7.90
CA TYR A 50 -29.01 -21.74 -6.55
C TYR A 50 -28.33 -23.11 -6.61
N SER A 51 -27.01 -23.12 -6.82
CA SER A 51 -26.19 -24.31 -6.60
C SER A 51 -25.85 -24.38 -5.12
N SER A 52 -26.68 -25.09 -4.37
CA SER A 52 -26.42 -25.51 -3.00
C SER A 52 -25.33 -26.60 -3.01
N SER A 53 -24.09 -26.19 -3.22
CA SER A 53 -22.94 -27.06 -3.01
C SER A 53 -22.73 -27.24 -1.51
N ARG A 54 -23.32 -28.30 -0.97
CA ARG A 54 -22.95 -28.87 0.33
C ARG A 54 -21.53 -29.42 0.23
N CYS A 55 -20.54 -28.63 0.65
CA CYS A 55 -19.24 -29.17 1.04
C CYS A 55 -19.38 -29.75 2.45
N SER A 56 -19.67 -31.04 2.54
CA SER A 56 -19.35 -31.84 3.72
C SER A 56 -17.85 -32.11 3.71
N VAL A 57 -17.07 -31.27 4.40
CA VAL A 57 -15.70 -31.60 4.79
C VAL A 57 -15.73 -32.03 6.24
N THR A 58 -15.80 -33.34 6.45
CA THR A 58 -15.56 -33.97 7.74
C THR A 58 -14.07 -33.85 8.03
N THR A 59 -13.68 -32.85 8.81
CA THR A 59 -12.35 -32.80 9.41
C THR A 59 -12.50 -33.30 10.84
N GLU A 60 -12.01 -34.50 11.11
CA GLU A 60 -11.81 -34.97 12.49
C GLU A 60 -10.83 -34.02 13.19
N LEU A 61 -11.35 -33.25 14.13
CA LEU A 61 -10.58 -32.45 15.05
C LEU A 61 -10.28 -33.31 16.29
N HIS A 62 -9.05 -33.81 16.36
CA HIS A 62 -8.49 -34.39 17.58
C HIS A 62 -8.12 -33.23 18.51
N ALA A 63 -8.98 -32.93 19.49
CA ALA A 63 -8.74 -31.92 20.50
C ALA A 63 -8.02 -32.54 21.72
N THR A 64 -6.77 -32.13 21.94
CA THR A 64 -6.10 -32.27 23.23
C THR A 64 -6.66 -31.24 24.22
N PRO A 65 -7.09 -31.63 25.43
CA PRO A 65 -7.60 -30.69 26.43
C PRO A 65 -6.44 -29.96 27.11
N SER A 66 -6.33 -28.66 26.88
CA SER A 66 -5.50 -27.76 27.69
C SER A 66 -6.38 -26.68 28.29
N SER A 67 -6.70 -26.92 29.56
CA SER A 67 -7.04 -26.00 30.65
C SER A 67 -7.60 -24.61 30.30
N ASP A 68 -8.89 -24.47 30.62
CA ASP A 68 -9.64 -23.23 30.70
C ASP A 68 -8.97 -22.17 31.58
N THR A 69 -8.89 -20.94 31.06
CA THR A 69 -8.95 -19.72 31.89
C THR A 69 -9.88 -18.74 31.19
N THR A 70 -11.15 -18.85 31.55
CA THR A 70 -12.28 -18.05 31.04
C THR A 70 -12.19 -16.64 31.62
N SER A 71 -11.74 -15.65 30.83
CA SER A 71 -11.90 -14.23 31.15
C SER A 71 -13.13 -13.70 30.43
N THR A 72 -14.29 -13.85 31.08
CA THR A 72 -15.56 -13.30 30.63
C THR A 72 -15.62 -11.82 31.01
N SER A 73 -15.22 -10.94 30.09
CA SER A 73 -15.31 -9.49 30.27
C SER A 73 -16.76 -9.00 30.12
N THR A 74 -17.49 -8.93 31.23
CA THR A 74 -18.86 -8.41 31.35
C THR A 74 -18.92 -6.89 31.15
N ARG A 75 -19.25 -6.42 29.93
CA ARG A 75 -19.49 -5.00 29.59
C ARG A 75 -20.92 -4.51 29.86
N ARG A 76 -21.51 -4.76 31.03
CA ARG A 76 -22.86 -4.24 31.35
C ARG A 76 -23.06 -3.98 32.84
N THR A 77 -22.37 -3.02 33.44
CA THR A 77 -22.78 -2.45 34.74
C THR A 77 -22.18 -1.06 34.95
N PHE A 78 -22.77 -0.01 34.34
CA PHE A 78 -22.37 1.38 34.64
C PHE A 78 -23.56 2.37 34.71
N LEU A 79 -24.77 1.88 35.00
CA LEU A 79 -25.94 2.75 35.20
C LEU A 79 -26.85 2.18 36.29
N ALA A 80 -26.44 2.23 37.56
CA ALA A 80 -27.36 2.01 38.69
C ALA A 80 -26.73 2.40 40.03
N THR A 81 -26.50 3.69 40.31
CA THR A 81 -26.45 4.17 41.71
C THR A 81 -26.55 5.69 41.78
N ALA A 82 -27.77 6.24 41.86
CA ALA A 82 -27.98 7.59 42.40
C ALA A 82 -29.47 7.86 42.73
N PHE A 83 -30.15 6.97 43.45
CA PHE A 83 -31.40 7.34 44.14
C PHE A 83 -31.50 6.59 45.47
N GLY A 84 -31.14 7.28 46.55
CA GLY A 84 -31.25 6.82 47.93
C GLY A 84 -31.28 8.03 48.86
N SER A 85 -32.32 8.10 49.68
CA SER A 85 -32.89 9.29 50.30
C SER A 85 -32.28 9.69 51.66
N ALA A 86 -32.28 11.01 51.90
CA ALA A 86 -32.56 11.72 53.17
C ALA A 86 -31.65 11.56 54.42
N ALA A 87 -31.07 12.68 54.88
CA ALA A 87 -31.32 13.31 56.20
C ALA A 87 -30.36 14.49 56.45
N ALA A 88 -30.86 15.52 57.14
CA ALA A 88 -30.32 16.87 57.28
C ALA A 88 -29.15 17.04 58.27
N VAL A 89 -28.21 17.94 57.97
CA VAL A 89 -27.51 18.80 58.94
C VAL A 89 -27.20 20.15 58.28
N ALA A 90 -27.56 21.23 58.98
CA ALA A 90 -27.37 22.62 58.57
C ALA A 90 -25.95 23.14 58.85
N THR A 91 -25.64 24.30 58.25
CA THR A 91 -24.53 25.23 58.51
C THR A 91 -23.13 24.91 57.97
N ALA A 92 -22.86 25.40 56.76
CA ALA A 92 -21.77 26.34 56.48
C ALA A 92 -21.92 26.85 55.03
N ALA A 93 -22.30 28.11 54.87
CA ALA A 93 -22.32 28.79 53.58
C ALA A 93 -20.88 28.96 53.08
N THR A 94 -20.37 27.93 52.41
CA THR A 94 -19.13 27.99 51.65
C THR A 94 -19.56 28.12 50.20
N THR A 95 -19.35 29.31 49.62
CA THR A 95 -19.45 29.57 48.19
C THR A 95 -18.45 28.68 47.46
N LEU A 96 -18.85 27.44 47.16
CA LEU A 96 -18.18 26.65 46.12
C LEU A 96 -18.43 27.38 44.81
N ALA A 97 -17.42 28.11 44.36
CA ALA A 97 -17.33 28.57 42.99
C ALA A 97 -17.41 27.33 42.10
N THR A 98 -18.61 27.06 41.59
CA THR A 98 -18.87 26.16 40.47
C THR A 98 -18.14 26.76 39.28
N THR A 99 -16.85 26.44 39.16
CA THR A 99 -16.13 26.58 37.90
C THR A 99 -16.84 25.66 36.93
N THR A 100 -17.77 26.23 36.16
CA THR A 100 -18.35 25.61 34.98
C THR A 100 -17.20 25.43 34.00
N ALA A 101 -16.47 24.32 34.16
CA ALA A 101 -15.51 23.86 33.20
C ALA A 101 -16.31 23.54 31.95
N PHE A 102 -16.37 24.50 31.02
CA PHE A 102 -16.90 24.27 29.70
C PHE A 102 -16.14 23.07 29.14
N PRO A 103 -16.83 21.96 28.78
CA PRO A 103 -16.15 20.84 28.16
C PRO A 103 -15.46 21.38 26.92
N GLN A 104 -14.12 21.28 26.89
CA GLN A 104 -13.41 21.64 25.68
C GLN A 104 -13.94 20.77 24.54
N PRO A 105 -14.19 21.34 23.35
CA PRO A 105 -14.68 20.59 22.23
C PRO A 105 -13.71 19.42 21.99
N SER A 106 -14.22 18.20 22.12
CA SER A 106 -13.49 17.02 21.72
C SER A 106 -13.32 17.11 20.20
N ASN A 107 -12.13 17.48 19.75
CA ASN A 107 -11.78 17.29 18.35
C ASN A 107 -11.77 15.79 18.11
N ALA A 108 -12.78 15.27 17.41
CA ALA A 108 -12.74 13.91 16.89
C ALA A 108 -11.63 13.88 15.84
N ILE A 109 -10.41 13.56 16.29
CA ILE A 109 -9.23 13.44 15.45
C ILE A 109 -9.42 12.17 14.61
N GLY A 110 -10.01 12.34 13.42
CA GLY A 110 -10.12 11.30 12.42
C GLY A 110 -8.79 11.02 11.73
N PRO A 111 -8.71 9.93 10.94
CA PRO A 111 -7.54 9.67 10.12
C PRO A 111 -7.33 10.80 9.11
N VAL A 112 -6.09 11.26 9.00
CA VAL A 112 -5.67 12.22 7.98
C VAL A 112 -5.36 11.44 6.71
N LYS A 113 -5.98 11.83 5.59
CA LYS A 113 -5.81 11.19 4.28
C LYS A 113 -5.24 12.23 3.31
N ILE A 114 -4.12 11.91 2.67
CA ILE A 114 -3.49 12.79 1.68
C ILE A 114 -3.18 11.94 0.44
N ASP A 115 -3.62 12.39 -0.73
CA ASP A 115 -3.35 11.68 -1.98
C ASP A 115 -1.89 11.88 -2.44
N LEU A 116 -1.33 10.87 -3.09
CA LEU A 116 0.01 10.90 -3.66
C LEU A 116 -0.08 11.07 -5.19
N VAL A 117 0.58 12.09 -5.70
CA VAL A 117 0.61 12.45 -7.12
C VAL A 117 2.01 12.30 -7.71
N ASN A 118 2.08 12.15 -9.04
CA ASN A 118 3.32 12.06 -9.81
C ASN A 118 4.34 11.02 -9.30
N PRO A 119 3.94 9.75 -9.05
CA PRO A 119 4.86 8.74 -8.57
C PRO A 119 5.93 8.41 -9.62
N GLN A 120 7.19 8.51 -9.20
CA GLN A 120 8.36 8.03 -9.93
C GLN A 120 8.98 6.88 -9.15
N TYR A 121 9.52 5.89 -9.83
CA TYR A 121 10.06 4.72 -9.14
C TYR A 121 11.31 4.16 -9.81
N SER A 122 12.09 3.46 -9.00
CA SER A 122 13.22 2.63 -9.43
C SER A 122 13.18 1.30 -8.68
N ALA A 123 13.45 0.20 -9.36
CA ALA A 123 13.49 -1.12 -8.74
C ALA A 123 14.89 -1.70 -8.73
N LYS A 124 15.20 -2.43 -7.65
CA LYS A 124 16.43 -3.21 -7.50
C LYS A 124 16.11 -4.58 -6.94
N PRO A 125 16.94 -5.60 -7.18
CA PRO A 125 16.81 -6.88 -6.48
C PRO A 125 16.83 -6.67 -4.97
N CYS A 126 15.87 -7.25 -4.25
CA CYS A 126 15.84 -7.15 -2.79
C CYS A 126 17.05 -7.85 -2.15
N PRO A 127 17.61 -7.30 -1.06
CA PRO A 127 18.63 -7.98 -0.29
C PRO A 127 18.05 -9.25 0.34
N LYS A 128 18.84 -10.33 0.37
CA LYS A 128 18.41 -11.65 0.88
C LYS A 128 18.11 -11.64 2.39
N ASP A 129 18.65 -10.66 3.11
CA ASP A 129 18.59 -10.57 4.56
C ASP A 129 17.30 -9.90 5.06
N LYS A 130 16.51 -9.25 4.17
CA LYS A 130 15.24 -8.64 4.55
C LYS A 130 14.10 -9.64 4.37
N PRO A 131 13.31 -9.95 5.42
CA PRO A 131 12.14 -10.80 5.27
C PRO A 131 11.12 -10.11 4.36
N ILE A 132 10.66 -10.82 3.33
CA ILE A 132 9.68 -10.29 2.38
C ILE A 132 8.28 -10.50 2.96
N PRO A 133 7.49 -9.42 3.17
CA PRO A 133 6.10 -9.56 3.57
C PRO A 133 5.35 -10.46 2.58
N GLY A 134 4.72 -11.53 3.07
CA GLY A 134 3.98 -12.45 2.20
C GLY A 134 4.83 -13.48 1.46
N GLU A 135 6.03 -13.83 1.94
CA GLU A 135 6.91 -14.85 1.33
C GLU A 135 6.19 -16.14 0.92
N LYS A 136 5.22 -16.61 1.72
CA LYS A 136 4.40 -17.79 1.38
C LYS A 136 3.53 -17.58 0.13
N ALA A 137 2.99 -16.37 -0.07
CA ALA A 137 2.22 -16.00 -1.25
C ALA A 137 3.13 -15.77 -2.48
N MET A 138 4.41 -15.50 -2.26
CA MET A 138 5.40 -15.26 -3.32
C MET A 138 6.07 -16.53 -3.86
N LYS A 139 5.56 -17.73 -3.56
CA LYS A 139 6.15 -18.98 -4.08
C LYS A 139 6.03 -19.03 -5.61
N GLY A 140 7.15 -18.87 -6.30
CA GLY A 140 7.21 -18.80 -7.76
C GLY A 140 7.44 -17.40 -8.32
N LEU A 141 7.34 -16.37 -7.47
CA LEU A 141 7.61 -14.98 -7.83
C LEU A 141 9.00 -14.56 -7.30
N LYS A 142 9.59 -13.54 -7.93
CA LYS A 142 10.81 -12.85 -7.50
C LYS A 142 10.41 -11.54 -6.84
N GLY A 143 10.96 -11.26 -5.66
CA GLY A 143 10.80 -9.99 -4.97
C GLY A 143 11.74 -8.92 -5.51
N MET A 144 11.19 -7.78 -5.91
CA MET A 144 11.92 -6.59 -6.35
C MET A 144 11.61 -5.44 -5.39
N CYS A 145 12.65 -4.81 -4.87
CA CYS A 145 12.52 -3.70 -3.93
C CYS A 145 12.38 -2.42 -4.74
N VAL A 146 11.20 -1.81 -4.66
CA VAL A 146 10.82 -0.64 -5.43
C VAL A 146 10.85 0.57 -4.52
N THR A 147 11.70 1.53 -4.85
CA THR A 147 11.73 2.85 -4.20
C THR A 147 10.86 3.79 -5.01
N VAL A 148 9.85 4.37 -4.36
CA VAL A 148 8.91 5.32 -4.97
C VAL A 148 9.14 6.70 -4.39
N LYS A 149 9.22 7.69 -5.27
CA LYS A 149 9.23 9.12 -4.96
C LYS A 149 7.93 9.70 -5.47
N ALA A 150 7.13 10.27 -4.59
CA ALA A 150 5.85 10.87 -4.94
C ALA A 150 5.72 12.27 -4.30
N GLU A 151 4.81 13.06 -4.85
CA GLU A 151 4.45 14.37 -4.34
C GLU A 151 3.14 14.26 -3.55
N LEU A 152 3.02 15.00 -2.44
CA LEU A 152 1.75 15.11 -1.72
C LEU A 152 0.81 16.00 -2.53
N GLY A 153 -0.44 15.56 -2.73
CA GLY A 153 -1.48 16.37 -3.37
C GLY A 153 -1.87 17.61 -2.56
N GLU A 154 -1.77 17.52 -1.23
CA GLU A 154 -2.05 18.59 -0.28
C GLU A 154 -0.96 18.64 0.81
N GLU A 155 -0.68 19.83 1.35
CA GLU A 155 0.27 19.99 2.46
C GLU A 155 -0.32 19.39 3.74
N SER A 156 0.52 18.72 4.55
CA SER A 156 0.04 18.09 5.77
C SER A 156 -0.40 19.16 6.80
N PRO A 157 -1.58 19.03 7.42
CA PRO A 157 -2.06 20.02 8.40
C PRO A 157 -1.24 20.03 9.70
N LYS A 158 -0.48 18.97 9.97
CA LYS A 158 0.38 18.80 11.16
C LYS A 158 1.49 17.79 10.88
N ASP A 159 2.40 17.62 11.83
CA ASP A 159 3.35 16.53 11.78
C ASP A 159 2.61 15.19 11.93
N LEU A 160 2.86 14.27 10.99
CA LEU A 160 2.29 12.94 10.96
C LEU A 160 3.40 11.92 11.17
N GLU A 161 3.19 10.95 12.05
CA GLU A 161 4.14 9.87 12.35
C GLU A 161 3.55 8.51 11.95
N LYS A 162 4.41 7.55 11.57
CA LYS A 162 4.02 6.17 11.21
C LYS A 162 2.91 6.14 10.16
N VAL A 163 3.13 6.88 9.09
CA VAL A 163 2.14 7.10 8.06
C VAL A 163 2.07 5.88 7.15
N GLY A 164 0.90 5.24 7.04
CA GLY A 164 0.70 4.09 6.18
C GLY A 164 0.47 4.51 4.73
N VAL A 165 1.05 3.77 3.79
CA VAL A 165 0.84 3.95 2.34
C VAL A 165 -0.15 2.91 1.83
N TYR A 166 -1.17 3.37 1.10
CA TYR A 166 -2.31 2.60 0.59
C TYR A 166 -2.53 2.86 -0.90
N GLY A 167 -3.22 1.96 -1.58
CA GLY A 167 -3.53 2.06 -3.00
C GLY A 167 -3.21 0.79 -3.79
N PHE A 168 -3.32 0.91 -5.11
CA PHE A 168 -3.10 -0.20 -6.04
C PHE A 168 -1.85 0.06 -6.87
N VAL A 169 -1.04 -0.99 -7.02
CA VAL A 169 0.10 -0.99 -7.93
C VAL A 169 -0.06 -2.19 -8.85
N THR A 170 -0.20 -1.92 -10.15
CA THR A 170 -0.38 -2.95 -11.17
C THR A 170 0.72 -2.88 -12.21
N ASP A 171 0.99 -3.99 -12.90
CA ASP A 171 1.74 -3.95 -14.15
C ASP A 171 0.92 -3.16 -15.18
N ALA A 172 1.54 -2.20 -15.86
CA ALA A 172 0.89 -1.37 -16.87
C ALA A 172 0.44 -2.18 -18.10
N LYS A 173 1.02 -3.36 -18.34
CA LYS A 173 0.67 -4.20 -19.50
C LYS A 173 -0.41 -5.23 -19.20
N SER A 174 -0.28 -5.96 -18.09
CA SER A 174 -1.22 -7.04 -17.74
C SER A 174 -2.37 -6.59 -16.83
N ASP A 175 -2.27 -5.38 -16.24
CA ASP A 175 -3.15 -4.91 -15.16
C ASP A 175 -3.18 -5.85 -13.93
N GLU A 176 -2.23 -6.78 -13.81
CA GLU A 176 -2.10 -7.66 -12.65
C GLU A 176 -1.47 -6.91 -11.48
N SER A 177 -1.90 -7.24 -10.26
CA SER A 177 -1.34 -6.66 -9.04
C SER A 177 0.11 -7.10 -8.82
N VAL A 178 0.99 -6.14 -8.56
CA VAL A 178 2.37 -6.45 -8.15
C VAL A 178 2.51 -6.57 -6.62
N LEU A 179 1.42 -6.37 -5.88
CA LEU A 179 1.40 -6.49 -4.43
C LEU A 179 0.94 -7.89 -4.03
N ALA A 180 1.81 -8.63 -3.33
CA ALA A 180 1.56 -10.02 -2.96
C ALA A 180 0.33 -10.23 -2.06
N ASN A 181 -0.11 -9.19 -1.35
CA ASN A 181 -1.26 -9.22 -0.45
C ASN A 181 -2.60 -8.91 -1.12
N ASN A 182 -2.61 -8.60 -2.42
CA ASN A 182 -3.84 -8.24 -3.15
C ASN A 182 -3.79 -8.72 -4.61
N PRO A 183 -3.81 -10.04 -4.87
CA PRO A 183 -3.69 -10.57 -6.23
C PRO A 183 -4.93 -10.31 -7.10
N ASP A 184 -6.11 -10.13 -6.49
CA ASP A 184 -7.40 -10.03 -7.19
C ASP A 184 -7.89 -8.59 -7.39
N LEU A 185 -7.20 -7.59 -6.84
CA LEU A 185 -7.54 -6.16 -6.92
C LEU A 185 -8.96 -5.81 -6.43
N SER A 186 -9.62 -6.73 -5.73
CA SER A 186 -11.03 -6.58 -5.35
C SER A 186 -11.19 -5.66 -4.14
N THR A 187 -10.16 -5.59 -3.30
CA THR A 187 -10.09 -4.73 -2.12
C THR A 187 -8.80 -3.94 -2.16
N ASP A 188 -8.76 -2.77 -1.51
CA ASP A 188 -7.49 -2.05 -1.34
C ASP A 188 -6.46 -3.01 -0.74
N ALA A 189 -5.21 -2.95 -1.19
CA ALA A 189 -4.14 -3.84 -0.73
C ALA A 189 -3.79 -3.65 0.76
N GLY A 190 -4.56 -2.83 1.47
CA GLY A 190 -4.25 -2.37 2.80
C GLY A 190 -2.96 -1.55 2.78
N GLN A 191 -2.32 -1.52 3.94
CA GLN A 191 -1.04 -0.84 4.09
C GLN A 191 0.07 -1.73 3.53
N PHE A 192 0.75 -1.28 2.47
CA PHE A 192 1.87 -2.03 1.87
C PHE A 192 3.23 -1.36 2.10
N SER A 193 3.26 -0.12 2.60
CA SER A 193 4.49 0.55 3.04
C SER A 193 4.19 1.50 4.20
N MET A 194 5.25 2.00 4.84
CA MET A 194 5.16 2.95 5.95
C MET A 194 6.23 4.02 5.80
N ILE A 195 5.84 5.27 5.99
CA ILE A 195 6.71 6.44 6.04
C ILE A 195 6.86 6.82 7.51
N GLU A 196 8.09 7.07 7.95
CA GLU A 196 8.38 7.34 9.37
C GLU A 196 7.71 8.63 9.85
N ALA A 197 7.88 9.73 9.10
CA ALA A 197 7.28 11.01 9.41
C ALA A 197 7.01 11.85 8.15
N ILE A 198 5.95 12.65 8.19
CA ILE A 198 5.64 13.69 7.20
C ILE A 198 5.43 14.99 7.95
N THR A 199 6.11 16.05 7.51
CA THR A 199 5.98 17.40 8.07
C THR A 199 5.12 18.27 7.14
N PRO A 200 4.48 19.34 7.63
CA PRO A 200 3.75 20.28 6.79
C PRO A 200 4.59 20.88 5.64
N SER A 201 5.91 20.97 5.80
CA SER A 201 6.82 21.54 4.79
C SER A 201 7.28 20.54 3.74
N SER A 202 7.12 19.23 3.96
CA SER A 202 7.56 18.21 3.01
C SER A 202 6.57 18.02 1.88
N LYS A 203 6.90 18.48 0.67
CA LYS A 203 6.08 18.26 -0.55
C LYS A 203 6.33 16.92 -1.24
N LYS A 204 7.50 16.31 -0.97
CA LYS A 204 7.95 15.08 -1.59
C LYS A 204 8.15 14.04 -0.50
N VAL A 205 7.70 12.83 -0.78
CA VAL A 205 7.85 11.66 0.09
C VAL A 205 8.52 10.54 -0.67
N GLU A 206 9.27 9.73 0.06
CA GLU A 206 9.97 8.56 -0.46
C GLU A 206 9.62 7.36 0.41
N PHE A 207 9.26 6.25 -0.23
CA PHE A 207 8.94 5.00 0.45
C PHE A 207 9.40 3.79 -0.36
N GLU A 208 9.63 2.66 0.32
CA GLU A 208 10.05 1.40 -0.28
C GLU A 208 8.94 0.36 -0.12
N PHE A 209 8.69 -0.44 -1.15
CA PHE A 209 7.84 -1.62 -1.05
C PHE A 209 8.42 -2.78 -1.87
N VAL A 210 7.94 -3.99 -1.62
CA VAL A 210 8.37 -5.18 -2.38
C VAL A 210 7.32 -5.54 -3.42
N ALA A 211 7.69 -5.43 -4.69
CA ALA A 211 6.90 -5.91 -5.82
C ALA A 211 7.17 -7.40 -6.07
N ALA A 212 6.11 -8.16 -6.31
CA ALA A 212 6.18 -9.57 -6.68
C ALA A 212 6.03 -9.71 -8.21
N ILE A 213 7.06 -10.24 -8.85
CA ILE A 213 7.13 -10.34 -10.32
C ILE A 213 7.39 -11.80 -10.73
N PRO A 214 6.78 -12.31 -11.82
CA PRO A 214 7.10 -13.63 -12.35
C PRO A 214 8.60 -13.81 -12.58
N LYS A 215 9.16 -14.97 -12.20
CA LYS A 215 10.60 -15.26 -12.30
C LYS A 215 11.10 -15.35 -13.74
N GLU A 216 10.17 -15.57 -14.67
CA GLU A 216 10.39 -15.74 -16.09
C GLU A 216 10.69 -14.41 -16.79
N ILE A 217 10.37 -13.27 -16.14
CA ILE A 217 10.62 -11.94 -16.69
C ILE A 217 12.10 -11.56 -16.52
N ASP A 218 12.75 -11.25 -17.64
CA ASP A 218 14.12 -10.76 -17.64
C ASP A 218 14.18 -9.30 -17.18
N THR A 219 14.67 -9.10 -15.95
CA THR A 219 14.78 -7.77 -15.32
C THR A 219 15.84 -6.88 -15.98
N ASP A 220 16.81 -7.47 -16.68
CA ASP A 220 17.93 -6.74 -17.28
C ASP A 220 17.51 -6.03 -18.58
N ALA A 221 16.38 -6.42 -19.16
CA ALA A 221 15.79 -5.79 -20.34
C ALA A 221 15.12 -4.44 -20.04
N PHE A 222 14.91 -4.09 -18.76
CA PHE A 222 14.21 -2.87 -18.36
C PHE A 222 15.17 -1.88 -17.69
N GLU A 223 15.17 -0.63 -18.14
CA GLU A 223 16.03 0.43 -17.56
C GLU A 223 15.80 0.65 -16.06
N ARG A 224 14.56 0.42 -15.60
CA ARG A 224 14.15 0.55 -14.19
C ARG A 224 14.21 -0.76 -13.42
N GLY A 225 14.74 -1.83 -14.04
CA GLY A 225 14.87 -3.18 -13.48
C GLY A 225 13.58 -4.01 -13.48
N ILE A 226 12.42 -3.43 -13.78
CA ILE A 226 11.11 -4.11 -13.82
C ILE A 226 10.22 -3.51 -14.92
N PRO A 227 9.15 -4.21 -15.35
CA PRO A 227 8.13 -3.65 -16.24
C PRO A 227 7.53 -2.34 -15.73
N ASP A 228 6.88 -1.60 -16.62
CA ASP A 228 6.23 -0.34 -16.28
C ASP A 228 5.10 -0.57 -15.26
N LEU A 229 5.08 0.20 -14.17
CA LEU A 229 4.07 0.11 -13.13
C LEU A 229 3.03 1.22 -13.27
N SER A 230 1.77 0.87 -13.04
CA SER A 230 0.65 1.79 -12.94
C SER A 230 0.22 1.91 -11.47
N PHE A 231 0.30 3.13 -10.93
CA PHE A 231 -0.16 3.46 -9.59
C PHE A 231 -1.58 4.03 -9.66
N LYS A 232 -2.54 3.40 -8.97
CA LYS A 232 -3.94 3.84 -8.93
C LYS A 232 -4.35 4.12 -7.49
N SER A 233 -4.99 5.26 -7.25
CA SER A 233 -5.54 5.65 -5.94
C SER A 233 -4.53 5.65 -4.78
N LEU A 234 -3.27 5.99 -5.09
CA LEU A 234 -2.17 6.01 -4.14
C LEU A 234 -2.39 7.14 -3.12
N ARG A 235 -2.35 6.80 -1.82
CA ARG A 235 -2.60 7.76 -0.75
C ARG A 235 -1.85 7.38 0.52
N VAL A 236 -1.63 8.36 1.37
CA VAL A 236 -1.13 8.16 2.73
C VAL A 236 -2.24 8.35 3.75
N ILE A 237 -2.25 7.52 4.79
CA ILE A 237 -3.19 7.60 5.90
C ILE A 237 -2.42 7.57 7.21
N SER A 238 -2.69 8.56 8.07
CA SER A 238 -2.15 8.65 9.42
C SER A 238 -3.28 8.62 10.44
N PHE A 239 -3.04 7.95 11.57
CA PHE A 239 -3.90 7.96 12.75
C PHE A 239 -3.17 8.71 13.88
N PRO A 240 -3.32 10.03 13.95
CA PRO A 240 -2.56 10.86 14.88
C PRO A 240 -3.24 10.99 16.25
#